data_AF-A0A352IEW2-F1
#
_entry.id   AF-A0A352IEW2-F1
#
_cell.length_a   1.000
_cell.length_b   1.000
_cell.length_c   1.000
_cell.angle_alpha   90.00
_cell.angle_beta   90.00
_cell.angle_gamma   90.00
#
_symmetry.space_group_name_H-M   'P 1'
#
loop_
_entity.id
_entity.type
_entity.pdbx_description
1 polymer ?
#
loop_
_entity_poly.entity_id
_entity_poly.type
_entity_poly.pdbx_seq_one_letter_code
_entity_poly.pdbx_strand_id
1 'polypeptide(L)' 'MSIAKKIEELLKDELGPENIKTVIDLTEYLKFKEGQSIWCKINESEKEYISEDERKHLDELKSSSEFIFRHNLHFI' A
#
# COMPACT_ATOMS: atom_id res chain seq x y z
N MET A 1 19.04 9.50 -2.37
CA MET A 1 19.23 8.18 -3.03
C MET A 1 17.98 7.35 -2.84
N SER A 2 17.46 6.73 -3.91
CA SER A 2 16.34 5.78 -3.81
C SER A 2 16.78 4.49 -3.12
N ILE A 3 15.84 3.73 -2.58
CA ILE A 3 16.09 2.40 -2.00
C ILE A 3 16.65 1.46 -3.07
N ALA A 4 16.11 1.50 -4.29
CA ALA A 4 16.61 0.74 -5.44
C ALA A 4 18.11 0.97 -5.68
N LYS A 5 18.56 2.23 -5.74
CA LYS A 5 19.99 2.55 -5.95
C LYS A 5 20.89 2.06 -4.82
N LYS A 6 20.41 2.12 -3.57
CA LYS A 6 21.17 1.60 -2.43
C LYS A 6 21.31 0.08 -2.48
N ILE A 7 20.23 -0.63 -2.84
CA ILE A 7 20.24 -2.10 -2.97
C ILE A 7 21.19 -2.51 -4.09
N GLU A 8 21.14 -1.82 -5.23
CA GLU A 8 22.04 -2.05 -6.35
C GLU A 8 23.51 -1.83 -5.96
N GLU A 9 23.85 -0.71 -5.34
CA GLU A 9 25.23 -0.43 -4.90
C GLU A 9 25.76 -1.43 -3.86
N LEU A 10 24.89 -1.94 -2.98
CA LEU A 10 25.25 -2.88 -1.91
C LEU A 10 25.40 -4.31 -2.41
N LEU A 11 24.58 -4.74 -3.38
CA LEU A 11 24.49 -6.15 -3.79
C LEU A 11 25.08 -6.44 -5.17
N LYS A 12 25.51 -5.41 -5.93
CA LYS A 12 26.09 -5.57 -7.29
C LYS A 12 27.26 -6.55 -7.37
N ASP A 13 28.03 -6.71 -6.30
CA ASP A 13 29.20 -7.58 -6.26
C ASP A 13 28.86 -9.00 -5.78
N GLU A 14 27.67 -9.21 -5.22
CA GLU A 14 27.23 -10.48 -4.61
C GLU A 14 26.14 -11.19 -5.43
N LEU A 15 25.34 -10.43 -6.18
CA LEU A 15 24.17 -10.93 -6.90
C LEU A 15 24.21 -10.54 -8.37
N GLY A 16 23.69 -11.44 -9.21
CA GLY A 16 23.39 -11.10 -10.59
C GLY A 16 22.29 -10.02 -10.69
N PRO A 17 22.24 -9.28 -11.79
CA PRO A 17 21.28 -8.18 -11.97
C PRO A 17 19.81 -8.60 -11.88
N GLU A 18 19.49 -9.85 -12.26
CA GLU A 18 18.13 -10.40 -12.12
C GLU A 18 17.75 -10.60 -10.65
N ASN A 19 18.66 -11.13 -9.82
CA ASN A 19 18.44 -11.28 -8.39
C ASN A 19 18.32 -9.92 -7.69
N ILE A 20 19.11 -8.94 -8.09
CA ILE A 20 19.03 -7.56 -7.56
C ILE A 20 17.66 -6.96 -7.85
N LYS A 21 17.15 -7.13 -9.08
CA LYS A 21 15.81 -6.68 -9.44
C LYS A 21 14.75 -7.33 -8.55
N THR A 22 14.83 -8.64 -8.36
CA THR A 22 13.91 -9.37 -7.47
C THR A 22 13.93 -8.82 -6.04
N VAL A 23 15.10 -8.50 -5.50
CA VAL A 23 15.23 -7.91 -4.15
C VAL A 23 14.58 -6.53 -4.09
N ILE A 24 14.75 -5.71 -5.12
CA ILE A 24 14.12 -4.38 -5.23
C ILE A 24 12.59 -4.55 -5.25
N ASP A 25 12.07 -5.40 -6.11
CA ASP A 25 10.63 -5.63 -6.28
C ASP A 25 9.98 -6.12 -4.97
N LEU A 26 10.64 -7.06 -4.27
CA LEU A 26 10.18 -7.54 -2.95
C LEU A 26 10.19 -6.43 -1.90
N THR A 27 11.23 -5.59 -1.91
CA THR A 27 11.33 -4.47 -0.95
C THR A 27 10.21 -3.46 -1.17
N GLU A 28 9.90 -3.12 -2.41
CA GLU A 28 8.81 -2.21 -2.76
C GLU A 28 7.45 -2.81 -2.37
N TYR A 29 7.25 -4.10 -2.65
CA TYR A 29 6.04 -4.81 -2.25
C TYR A 29 5.84 -4.81 -0.73
N LEU A 30 6.88 -5.13 0.05
CA LEU A 30 6.82 -5.16 1.50
C LEU A 30 6.53 -3.76 2.07
N LYS A 31 7.19 -2.73 1.53
CA LYS A 31 6.94 -1.34 1.93
C LYS A 31 5.50 -0.91 1.62
N PHE A 32 4.96 -1.32 0.47
CA PHE A 32 3.56 -1.09 0.14
C PHE A 32 2.63 -1.80 1.14
N LYS A 33 2.90 -3.06 1.47
CA LYS A 33 2.11 -3.83 2.45
C LYS A 33 2.19 -3.27 3.87
N GLU A 34 3.34 -2.77 4.29
CA GLU A 34 3.50 -2.08 5.56
C GLU A 34 2.63 -0.81 5.61
N GLY A 35 2.62 -0.02 4.54
CA GLY A 35 1.70 1.12 4.41
C GLY A 35 0.23 0.70 4.50
N GLN A 36 -0.13 -0.44 3.90
CA GLN A 36 -1.49 -1.01 4.02
C GLN A 36 -1.82 -1.45 5.45
N SER A 37 -0.85 -1.90 6.26
CA SER A 37 -1.10 -2.31 7.65
C SER A 37 -1.69 -1.19 8.50
N ILE A 38 -1.27 0.07 8.28
CA ILE A 38 -1.83 1.23 8.97
C ILE A 38 -3.30 1.42 8.58
N TRP A 39 -3.62 1.29 7.29
CA TRP A 39 -5.00 1.36 6.80
C TRP A 39 -5.87 0.23 7.36
N CYS A 40 -5.32 -0.99 7.49
CA CYS A 40 -6.02 -2.10 8.14
C CYS A 40 -6.37 -1.78 9.60
N LYS A 41 -5.43 -1.24 10.37
CA LYS A 41 -5.67 -0.83 11.77
C LYS A 41 -6.74 0.26 11.87
N ILE A 42 -6.70 1.25 10.97
CA ILE A 42 -7.72 2.32 10.91
C ILE A 42 -9.10 1.71 10.64
N ASN A 43 -9.21 0.76 9.70
CA ASN A 43 -10.46 0.06 9.41
C ASN A 43 -10.94 -0.81 10.58
N GLU A 44 -10.05 -1.45 11.32
CA GLU A 44 -10.41 -2.26 12.50
C GLU A 44 -10.98 -1.39 13.63
N SER A 45 -10.39 -0.21 13.86
CA SER A 45 -10.86 0.77 14.83
C SER A 45 -12.08 1.58 14.35
N GLU A 46 -12.53 1.43 13.11
CA GLU A 46 -13.66 2.18 12.52
C GLU A 46 -14.91 2.16 13.42
N LYS A 47 -15.19 1.02 14.04
CA LYS A 47 -16.36 0.79 14.91
C LYS A 47 -16.34 1.62 16.20
N GLU A 48 -15.18 2.15 16.59
CA GLU A 48 -15.05 3.03 17.76
C GLU A 48 -15.50 4.46 17.46
N TYR A 49 -15.54 4.84 16.17
CA TYR A 49 -15.77 6.22 15.72
C TYR A 49 -17.03 6.37 14.87
N ILE A 50 -17.53 5.29 14.27
CA ILE A 50 -18.71 5.28 13.40
C ILE A 50 -19.69 4.24 13.94
N SER A 51 -20.93 4.67 14.18
CA SER A 51 -22.01 3.76 14.58
C SER A 51 -22.43 2.83 13.42
N GLU A 52 -23.09 1.72 13.72
CA GLU A 52 -23.53 0.77 12.68
C GLU A 52 -24.49 1.42 11.66
N ASP A 53 -25.34 2.35 12.11
CA ASP A 53 -26.28 3.07 11.25
C ASP A 53 -25.56 4.07 10.31
N GLU A 54 -24.58 4.82 10.83
CA GLU A 54 -23.76 5.72 10.01
C GLU A 54 -22.92 4.94 9.00
N ARG A 55 -22.39 3.77 9.40
CA ARG A 55 -21.64 2.88 8.52
C ARG A 55 -22.49 2.34 7.39
N LYS A 56 -23.71 1.90 7.71
CA LYS A 56 -24.69 1.43 6.72
C LYS A 56 -25.06 2.55 5.73
N HIS A 57 -25.26 3.77 6.23
CA HIS A 57 -25.52 4.92 5.37
C HIS A 57 -24.34 5.23 4.42
N LEU A 58 -23.11 5.15 4.92
CA LEU A 58 -21.90 5.31 4.10
C LEU A 58 -21.76 4.22 3.03
N ASP A 59 -22.11 2.98 3.35
CA ASP A 59 -22.06 1.86 2.38
C ASP A 59 -23.13 2.00 1.30
N GLU A 60 -24.34 2.46 1.66
CA GLU A 60 -25.40 2.82 0.71
C GLU A 60 -24.97 3.96 -0.22
N LEU A 61 -24.31 5.00 0.32
CA LEU A 61 -23.73 6.09 -0.48
C LEU A 61 -22.59 5.60 -1.39
N LYS A 62 -21.68 4.74 -0.91
CA LYS A 62 -20.61 4.14 -1.73
C LYS A 62 -21.15 3.30 -2.87
N SER A 63 -22.25 2.57 -2.65
CA SER A 63 -22.86 1.72 -3.66
C SER A 63 -23.73 2.48 -4.66
N SER A 64 -24.22 3.67 -4.31
CA SER A 64 -25.13 4.47 -5.14
C SER A 64 -24.48 5.63 -5.87
N SER A 65 -23.27 6.04 -5.48
CA SER A 65 -22.55 7.14 -6.12
C SER A 65 -21.32 6.64 -6.89
N GLU A 66 -20.91 7.39 -7.93
CA GLU A 66 -19.56 7.33 -8.49
C GLU A 66 -18.57 7.82 -7.43
N PHE A 67 -18.35 7.04 -6.37
CA PHE A 67 -17.20 7.28 -5.51
C PHE A 67 -15.97 7.18 -6.39
N ILE A 68 -15.19 8.26 -6.44
CA ILE A 68 -13.87 8.23 -7.07
C ILE A 68 -13.03 7.28 -6.24
N PHE A 69 -13.04 6.01 -6.62
CA PHE A 69 -12.06 5.04 -6.16
C PHE A 69 -10.73 5.59 -6.63
N ARG A 70 -9.94 6.15 -5.73
CA ARG A 70 -8.58 6.58 -6.04
C ARG A 70 -7.73 5.33 -6.22
N HIS A 71 -7.92 4.65 -7.35
CA HIS A 71 -7.14 3.49 -7.77
C HIS A 71 -5.78 3.89 -8.35
N ASN A 72 -5.48 5.19 -8.43
CA ASN A 72 -4.23 5.70 -8.99
C ASN A 72 -3.41 6.44 -7.94
N LEU A 73 -2.65 5.68 -7.15
CA LEU A 73 -1.33 6.12 -6.70
C LEU A 73 -0.30 5.37 -7.55
N HIS A 74 -0.22 5.76 -8.82
CA HIS A 74 0.95 5.48 -9.65
C HIS A 74 2.05 6.43 -9.14
N PHE A 75 2.86 5.96 -8.18
CA PHE A 75 4.07 6.68 -7.83
C PHE A 75 5.01 6.63 -9.03
N ILE A 76 5.38 7.81 -9.50
CA ILE A 76 6.38 8.08 -10.54
C ILE A 76 7.75 7.60 -10.07
#